data_AF-A0A951EGT2-F1
#
_entry.id   AF-A0A951EGT2-F1
#
_cell.length_a   1.000
_cell.length_b   1.000
_cell.length_c   1.000
_cell.angle_alpha   90.00
_cell.angle_beta   90.00
_cell.angle_gamma   90.00
#
_symmetry.space_group_name_H-M   'P 1'
#
loop_
_entity.id
_entity.type
_entity.pdbx_description
1 polymer ?
#
loop_
_entity_poly.entity_id
_entity_poly.type
_entity_poly.pdbx_seq_one_letter_code
_entity_poly.pdbx_strand_id
1 'polypeptide(L)'
;MLRGRIIAGICALIAPWAAPAFAASGVVTIYSADGLHDGSPNWYQNQFDAFSKATGIKVQYIEGGSGGVVERVAKEQSNPQADVLVTLPPFIQKAAADGLLQPYTPAGAETIDAAQKDAGGLYVALVNNYMDFIYNGAVLKDQPKSFEDLLDPKFKGKIQYSTPGQAGDGTAVMIEVFHAFGGKDAGFDFLKKLQANNVGPSASTGKLTALVNKGELFVANGDLQMNVDQTKQNPNIRIFWPAGKDGPSTFALPYYVGLVKGAPDAENGKKLIDFLLSKEAQSTVTSVALGLPVRKDVTPSDEAGKRLVKMLDGVNVWTPDWAQVLKDLQADVAKWHEVTGS
;
A
#
# COMPACT_ATOMS: atom_id res chain seq x y z
N MET A 1 -44.07 68.61 -50.45
CA MET A 1 -42.65 68.30 -50.17
C MET A 1 -42.42 68.50 -48.67
N LEU A 2 -42.50 67.44 -47.87
CA LEU A 2 -42.17 67.49 -46.44
C LEU A 2 -41.35 66.22 -46.14
N ARG A 3 -40.07 66.35 -45.77
CA ARG A 3 -39.23 65.24 -45.32
C ARG A 3 -39.02 65.37 -43.82
N GLY A 4 -39.68 64.50 -43.05
CA GLY A 4 -39.41 64.30 -41.63
C GLY A 4 -38.19 63.41 -41.43
N ARG A 5 -37.29 63.81 -40.52
CA ARG A 5 -36.13 63.04 -40.07
C ARG A 5 -36.53 62.19 -38.86
N ILE A 6 -36.36 60.87 -38.96
CA ILE A 6 -36.46 59.93 -37.84
C ILE A 6 -35.05 59.71 -37.28
N ILE A 7 -34.85 59.98 -35.99
CA ILE A 7 -33.64 59.64 -35.24
C ILE A 7 -33.92 58.30 -34.54
N ALA A 8 -33.21 57.24 -34.93
CA ALA A 8 -33.25 55.94 -34.27
C ALA A 8 -32.16 55.89 -33.19
N GLY A 9 -32.58 55.71 -31.93
CA GLY A 9 -31.68 55.47 -30.79
C GLY A 9 -31.21 54.03 -30.76
N ILE A 10 -29.89 53.84 -30.64
CA ILE A 10 -29.25 52.52 -30.48
C ILE A 10 -29.17 52.22 -28.98
N CYS A 11 -30.00 51.29 -28.50
CA CYS A 11 -29.83 50.64 -27.19
C CYS A 11 -28.76 49.55 -27.31
N ALA A 12 -27.59 49.76 -26.73
CA ALA A 12 -26.57 48.73 -26.58
C ALA A 12 -26.97 47.77 -25.45
N LEU A 13 -27.38 46.56 -25.81
CA LEU A 13 -27.58 45.43 -24.89
C LEU A 13 -26.21 44.91 -24.42
N ILE A 14 -25.87 45.15 -23.15
CA ILE A 14 -24.74 44.50 -22.48
C ILE A 14 -25.22 43.12 -22.06
N ALA A 15 -24.79 42.07 -22.76
CA ALA A 15 -25.01 40.69 -22.33
C ALA A 15 -24.04 40.37 -21.16
N PRO A 16 -24.53 39.88 -20.01
CA PRO A 16 -23.66 39.44 -18.94
C PRO A 16 -22.91 38.18 -19.37
N TRP A 17 -21.59 38.25 -19.36
CA TRP A 17 -20.71 37.11 -19.59
C TRP A 17 -20.80 36.21 -18.35
N ALA A 18 -21.70 35.23 -18.38
CA ALA A 18 -21.71 34.17 -17.38
C ALA A 18 -20.47 33.30 -17.63
N ALA A 19 -19.48 33.40 -16.75
CA ALA A 19 -18.40 32.42 -16.70
C ALA A 19 -19.04 31.03 -16.54
N PRO A 20 -18.58 30.00 -17.26
CA PRO A 20 -19.07 28.66 -17.02
C PRO A 20 -18.71 28.30 -15.58
N ALA A 21 -19.72 28.14 -14.74
CA ALA A 21 -19.57 27.44 -13.48
C ALA A 21 -19.16 26.02 -13.86
N PHE A 22 -17.87 25.69 -13.69
CA PHE A 22 -17.45 24.30 -13.64
C PHE A 22 -18.25 23.68 -12.49
N ALA A 23 -19.35 23.02 -12.81
CA ALA A 23 -19.99 22.12 -11.87
C ALA A 23 -18.91 21.12 -11.49
N ALA A 24 -18.49 21.15 -10.21
CA ALA A 24 -17.62 20.11 -9.67
C ALA A 24 -18.21 18.78 -10.09
N SER A 25 -17.40 17.91 -10.69
CA SER A 25 -17.92 16.63 -11.14
C SER A 25 -18.50 15.93 -9.91
N GLY A 26 -19.65 15.28 -10.02
CA GLY A 26 -20.24 14.54 -8.89
C GLY A 26 -19.44 13.27 -8.57
N VAL A 27 -18.16 13.20 -8.94
CA VAL A 27 -17.31 12.03 -8.95
C VAL A 27 -15.91 12.37 -8.43
N VAL A 28 -15.26 11.41 -7.77
CA VAL A 28 -13.82 11.37 -7.54
C VAL A 28 -13.32 9.99 -7.92
N THR A 29 -12.22 9.90 -8.66
CA THR A 29 -11.64 8.63 -9.11
C THR A 29 -10.37 8.33 -8.33
N ILE A 30 -10.34 7.17 -7.68
CA ILE A 30 -9.19 6.67 -6.93
C ILE A 30 -8.65 5.41 -7.60
N TYR A 31 -7.34 5.42 -7.89
CA TYR A 31 -6.60 4.23 -8.31
C TYR A 31 -5.84 3.72 -7.10
N SER A 32 -6.07 2.46 -6.70
CA SER A 32 -5.48 1.90 -5.49
C SER A 32 -4.82 0.56 -5.72
N ALA A 33 -3.73 0.32 -4.99
CA ALA A 33 -3.30 -1.03 -4.65
C ALA A 33 -4.46 -1.81 -3.99
N ASP A 34 -4.49 -3.12 -4.25
CA ASP A 34 -5.38 -4.08 -3.58
C ASP A 34 -5.15 -4.13 -2.06
N GLY A 35 -6.12 -4.65 -1.30
CA GLY A 35 -5.99 -4.89 0.15
C GLY A 35 -6.86 -4.02 1.08
N LEU A 36 -7.39 -2.88 0.61
CA LEU A 36 -8.28 -2.02 1.42
C LEU A 36 -9.77 -2.10 1.01
N HIS A 37 -10.09 -2.72 -0.13
CA HIS A 37 -11.46 -3.05 -0.57
C HIS A 37 -11.84 -4.52 -0.35
N ASP A 38 -10.93 -5.32 0.22
CA ASP A 38 -11.15 -6.75 0.45
C ASP A 38 -11.96 -7.07 1.71
N GLY A 39 -12.56 -8.25 1.71
CA GLY A 39 -13.30 -8.79 2.85
C GLY A 39 -14.72 -8.25 3.03
N SER A 40 -15.35 -8.64 4.14
CA SER A 40 -16.66 -8.14 4.56
C SER A 40 -16.73 -8.10 6.09
N PRO A 41 -16.85 -6.90 6.71
CA PRO A 41 -16.89 -5.58 6.07
C PRO A 41 -15.55 -5.21 5.42
N ASN A 42 -15.59 -4.40 4.36
CA ASN A 42 -14.38 -3.85 3.73
C ASN A 42 -14.26 -2.35 4.06
N TRP A 43 -13.02 -1.86 4.25
CA TRP A 43 -12.80 -0.52 4.78
C TRP A 43 -13.11 0.56 3.75
N TYR A 44 -12.63 0.40 2.53
CA TYR A 44 -12.89 1.39 1.47
C TYR A 44 -14.37 1.56 1.15
N GLN A 45 -15.18 0.52 0.99
CA GLN A 45 -16.62 0.70 0.74
C GLN A 45 -17.28 1.45 1.88
N ASN A 46 -16.97 1.11 3.14
CA ASN A 46 -17.52 1.83 4.29
C ASN A 46 -17.16 3.32 4.24
N GLN A 47 -15.89 3.65 3.96
CA GLN A 47 -15.46 5.04 3.89
C GLN A 47 -16.01 5.76 2.65
N PHE A 48 -16.08 5.11 1.50
CA PHE A 48 -16.60 5.68 0.26
C PHE A 48 -18.10 5.94 0.35
N ASP A 49 -18.87 5.05 0.98
CA ASP A 49 -20.30 5.24 1.24
C ASP A 49 -20.53 6.40 2.21
N ALA A 50 -19.74 6.48 3.29
CA ALA A 50 -19.82 7.57 4.25
C ALA A 50 -19.43 8.92 3.61
N PHE A 51 -18.36 8.95 2.81
CA PHE A 51 -17.93 10.12 2.04
C PHE A 51 -19.00 10.57 1.04
N SER A 52 -19.55 9.63 0.27
CA SER A 52 -20.58 9.91 -0.73
C SER A 52 -21.86 10.45 -0.07
N LYS A 53 -22.24 9.89 1.08
CA LYS A 53 -23.38 10.36 1.88
C LYS A 53 -23.15 11.78 2.44
N ALA A 54 -21.93 12.09 2.88
CA ALA A 54 -21.60 13.38 3.47
C ALA A 54 -21.46 14.51 2.43
N THR A 55 -21.01 14.19 1.22
CA THR A 55 -20.60 15.19 0.22
C THR A 55 -21.45 15.21 -1.04
N GLY A 56 -22.20 14.13 -1.31
CA GLY A 56 -22.87 13.91 -2.60
C GLY A 56 -21.92 13.51 -3.74
N ILE A 57 -20.63 13.32 -3.48
CA ILE A 57 -19.61 12.96 -4.47
C ILE A 57 -19.48 11.44 -4.53
N LYS A 58 -19.67 10.84 -5.69
CA LYS A 58 -19.51 9.40 -5.92
C LYS A 58 -18.02 9.03 -6.04
N VAL A 59 -17.57 8.02 -5.31
CA VAL A 59 -16.23 7.46 -5.50
C VAL A 59 -16.24 6.43 -6.63
N GLN A 60 -15.39 6.61 -7.64
CA GLN A 60 -15.03 5.58 -8.62
C GLN A 60 -13.73 4.93 -8.21
N TYR A 61 -13.76 3.61 -8.04
CA TYR A 61 -12.64 2.82 -7.56
C TYR A 61 -12.08 1.93 -8.65
N ILE A 62 -10.78 2.02 -8.88
CA ILE A 62 -10.03 1.13 -9.76
C ILE A 62 -8.93 0.49 -8.92
N GLU A 63 -8.92 -0.83 -8.89
CA GLU A 63 -7.91 -1.61 -8.20
C GLU A 63 -6.91 -2.22 -9.18
N GLY A 64 -5.68 -2.41 -8.70
CA GLY A 64 -4.67 -3.23 -9.34
C GLY A 64 -3.45 -3.37 -8.44
N GLY A 65 -2.46 -4.17 -8.82
CA GLY A 65 -1.22 -4.27 -8.04
C GLY A 65 -0.48 -2.92 -7.95
N SER A 66 0.28 -2.72 -6.87
CA SER A 66 0.96 -1.44 -6.55
C SER A 66 1.73 -0.80 -7.71
N GLY A 67 2.55 -1.58 -8.43
CA GLY A 67 3.25 -1.10 -9.62
C GLY A 67 2.33 -0.83 -10.81
N GLY A 68 1.30 -1.67 -10.98
CA GLY A 68 0.33 -1.56 -12.07
C GLY A 68 -0.50 -0.29 -12.02
N VAL A 69 -0.95 0.14 -10.83
CA VAL A 69 -1.68 1.42 -10.69
C VAL A 69 -0.79 2.63 -10.96
N VAL A 70 0.49 2.59 -10.56
CA VAL A 70 1.47 3.65 -10.88
C VAL A 70 1.75 3.70 -12.39
N GLU A 71 1.97 2.55 -13.02
CA GLU A 71 2.14 2.47 -14.47
C GLU A 71 0.93 3.01 -15.24
N ARG A 72 -0.27 2.77 -14.73
CA ARG A 72 -1.49 3.29 -15.34
C ARG A 72 -1.55 4.81 -15.25
N VAL A 73 -1.29 5.40 -14.07
CA VAL A 73 -1.18 6.86 -13.92
C VAL A 73 -0.12 7.43 -14.86
N ALA A 74 1.04 6.78 -14.98
CA ALA A 74 2.11 7.20 -15.89
C ALA A 74 1.69 7.15 -17.37
N LYS A 75 0.95 6.12 -17.80
CA LYS A 75 0.42 5.98 -19.16
C LYS A 75 -0.63 7.04 -19.47
N GLU A 76 -1.43 7.42 -18.48
CA GLU A 76 -2.50 8.40 -18.60
C GLU A 76 -2.02 9.85 -18.32
N GLN A 77 -0.74 10.09 -18.04
CA GLN A 77 -0.24 11.39 -17.56
C GLN A 77 -0.55 12.60 -18.47
N SER A 78 -0.70 12.40 -19.79
CA SER A 78 -1.06 13.46 -20.74
C SER A 78 -2.54 13.83 -20.70
N ASN A 79 -3.38 12.97 -20.13
CA ASN A 79 -4.81 13.16 -19.90
C ASN A 79 -5.25 12.34 -18.67
N PRO A 80 -4.89 12.76 -17.44
CA PRO A 80 -5.09 11.95 -16.24
C PRO A 80 -6.57 11.57 -16.02
N GLN A 81 -6.82 10.32 -15.66
CA GLN A 81 -8.17 9.83 -15.35
C GLN A 81 -8.42 9.62 -13.85
N ALA A 82 -7.35 9.58 -13.04
CA ALA A 82 -7.42 9.43 -11.59
C ALA A 82 -7.20 10.78 -10.89
N ASP A 83 -7.88 10.97 -9.77
CA ASP A 83 -7.70 12.11 -8.86
C ASP A 83 -6.75 11.76 -7.72
N VAL A 84 -6.90 10.55 -7.17
CA VAL A 84 -6.16 10.04 -6.03
C VAL A 84 -5.45 8.75 -6.40
N LEU A 85 -4.19 8.63 -6.00
CA LEU A 85 -3.41 7.40 -6.10
C LEU A 85 -3.15 6.86 -4.70
N VAL A 86 -3.44 5.58 -4.47
CA VAL A 86 -2.99 4.82 -3.31
C VAL A 86 -2.12 3.66 -3.76
N THR A 87 -0.91 3.55 -3.23
CA THR A 87 -0.01 2.44 -3.56
C THR A 87 0.99 2.21 -2.42
N LEU A 88 1.75 1.12 -2.47
CA LEU A 88 2.75 0.78 -1.46
C LEU A 88 4.16 1.19 -1.91
N PRO A 89 5.15 1.24 -1.01
CA PRO A 89 6.55 1.40 -1.38
C PRO A 89 7.11 0.23 -2.21
N PRO A 90 8.13 0.47 -3.04
CA PRO A 90 8.70 1.78 -3.37
C PRO A 90 7.91 2.52 -4.47
N PHE A 91 6.70 2.07 -4.81
CA PHE A 91 5.96 2.55 -5.97
C PHE A 91 5.41 3.96 -5.80
N ILE A 92 5.06 4.39 -4.58
CA ILE A 92 4.67 5.79 -4.35
C ILE A 92 5.87 6.73 -4.54
N GLN A 93 7.07 6.31 -4.10
CA GLN A 93 8.31 7.06 -4.33
C GLN A 93 8.62 7.14 -5.82
N LYS A 94 8.37 6.05 -6.56
CA LYS A 94 8.46 6.05 -8.03
C LYS A 94 7.50 7.06 -8.65
N ALA A 95 6.23 7.08 -8.23
CA ALA A 95 5.24 8.02 -8.74
C ALA A 95 5.64 9.48 -8.46
N ALA A 96 6.21 9.75 -7.28
CA ALA A 96 6.77 11.06 -6.94
C ALA A 96 7.97 11.42 -7.83
N ALA A 97 8.94 10.51 -7.99
CA ALA A 97 10.14 10.72 -8.81
C ALA A 97 9.83 10.93 -10.29
N ASP A 98 8.81 10.24 -10.81
CA ASP A 98 8.33 10.39 -12.18
C ASP A 98 7.44 11.63 -12.38
N GLY A 99 7.20 12.41 -11.32
CA GLY A 99 6.42 13.66 -11.38
C GLY A 99 4.92 13.44 -11.62
N LEU A 100 4.38 12.29 -11.19
CA LEU A 100 2.98 11.91 -11.35
C LEU A 100 2.06 12.44 -10.25
N LEU A 101 2.65 12.95 -9.16
CA LEU A 101 1.94 13.49 -8.00
C LEU A 101 2.10 15.01 -7.95
N GLN A 102 1.12 15.68 -7.36
CA GLN A 102 1.18 17.11 -7.07
C GLN A 102 1.16 17.36 -5.55
N PRO A 103 1.88 18.39 -5.05
CA PRO A 103 1.92 18.69 -3.63
C PRO A 103 0.54 18.94 -3.04
N TYR A 104 0.22 18.24 -1.97
CA TYR A 104 -0.95 18.46 -1.14
C TYR A 104 -0.65 18.04 0.30
N THR A 105 -0.94 18.91 1.27
CA THR A 105 -0.85 18.58 2.70
C THR A 105 -2.26 18.40 3.25
N PRO A 106 -2.68 17.15 3.52
CA PRO A 106 -4.02 16.88 4.02
C PRO A 106 -4.27 17.44 5.42
N ALA A 107 -5.53 17.70 5.74
CA ALA A 107 -5.93 18.06 7.10
C ALA A 107 -5.57 16.93 8.09
N GLY A 108 -4.88 17.27 9.19
CA GLY A 108 -4.44 16.28 10.17
C GLY A 108 -3.08 15.64 9.87
N ALA A 109 -2.40 16.02 8.79
CA ALA A 109 -1.06 15.51 8.47
C ALA A 109 -0.02 15.81 9.57
N GLU A 110 -0.25 16.81 10.42
CA GLU A 110 0.58 17.11 11.61
C GLU A 110 0.55 16.00 12.67
N THR A 111 -0.50 15.17 12.68
CA THR A 111 -0.59 14.03 13.61
C THR A 111 0.05 12.75 13.05
N ILE A 112 0.57 12.79 11.81
CA ILE A 112 1.26 11.68 11.14
C ILE A 112 2.78 11.92 11.22
N ASP A 113 3.52 10.86 11.53
CA ASP A 113 4.98 10.89 11.66
C ASP A 113 5.69 11.40 10.41
N ALA A 114 6.79 12.14 10.59
CA ALA A 114 7.58 12.68 9.48
C ALA A 114 8.13 11.57 8.57
N ALA A 115 8.50 10.42 9.13
CA ALA A 115 8.94 9.26 8.35
C ALA A 115 7.81 8.63 7.49
N GLN A 116 6.56 8.98 7.77
CA GLN A 116 5.36 8.45 7.10
C GLN A 116 4.76 9.45 6.11
N LYS A 117 5.50 10.50 5.72
CA LYS A 117 5.06 11.47 4.71
C LYS A 117 6.23 12.04 3.93
N ASP A 118 5.97 12.42 2.69
CA ASP A 118 6.91 13.15 1.87
C ASP A 118 7.07 14.60 2.38
N ALA A 119 8.31 15.08 2.43
CA ALA A 119 8.60 16.44 2.91
C ALA A 119 8.06 17.53 1.97
N GLY A 120 7.91 17.23 0.67
CA GLY A 120 7.31 18.11 -0.32
C GLY A 120 5.78 17.98 -0.42
N GLY A 121 5.16 17.14 0.41
CA GLY A 121 3.71 16.91 0.39
C GLY A 121 3.23 16.12 -0.82
N LEU A 122 4.07 15.31 -1.46
CA LEU A 122 3.65 14.51 -2.61
C LEU A 122 2.80 13.29 -2.20
N TYR A 123 3.05 12.73 -1.03
CA TYR A 123 2.29 11.61 -0.48
C TYR A 123 2.36 11.54 1.05
N VAL A 124 1.42 10.82 1.66
CA VAL A 124 1.35 10.55 3.11
C VAL A 124 0.80 9.16 3.36
N ALA A 125 1.26 8.49 4.41
CA ALA A 125 0.75 7.16 4.77
C ALA A 125 -0.75 7.26 5.10
N LEU A 126 -1.50 6.22 4.74
CA LEU A 126 -2.94 6.12 4.93
C LEU A 126 -3.30 5.00 5.92
N VAL A 127 -2.70 3.82 5.74
CA VAL A 127 -2.84 2.66 6.63
C VAL A 127 -1.48 1.99 6.73
N ASN A 128 -1.00 1.74 7.94
CA ASN A 128 0.24 1.00 8.19
C ASN A 128 0.00 -0.51 8.08
N ASN A 129 0.87 -1.19 7.36
CA ASN A 129 0.96 -2.64 7.26
C ASN A 129 2.44 -3.06 7.45
N TYR A 130 2.71 -4.34 7.68
CA TYR A 130 4.05 -4.85 7.98
C TYR A 130 4.26 -6.19 7.28
N MET A 131 5.43 -6.40 6.69
CA MET A 131 5.75 -7.73 6.16
C MET A 131 5.84 -8.73 7.31
N ASP A 132 5.46 -9.98 7.08
CA ASP A 132 5.64 -11.08 8.02
C ASP A 132 5.98 -12.41 7.30
N PHE A 133 6.11 -13.47 8.09
CA PHE A 133 6.06 -14.83 7.60
C PHE A 133 4.94 -15.60 8.30
N ILE A 134 4.47 -16.66 7.67
CA ILE A 134 3.54 -17.62 8.24
C ILE A 134 4.14 -19.01 8.26
N TYR A 135 3.76 -19.80 9.27
CA TYR A 135 4.10 -21.21 9.35
C TYR A 135 2.89 -22.07 9.69
N ASN A 136 2.96 -23.36 9.36
CA ASN A 136 1.93 -24.33 9.74
C ASN A 136 2.16 -24.83 11.17
N GLY A 137 1.34 -24.38 12.12
CA GLY A 137 1.40 -24.77 13.53
C GLY A 137 0.82 -26.15 13.86
N ALA A 138 0.17 -26.83 12.91
CA ALA A 138 -0.21 -28.24 13.06
C ALA A 138 0.95 -29.18 12.68
N VAL A 139 1.88 -28.73 11.84
CA VAL A 139 3.05 -29.50 11.40
C VAL A 139 4.29 -29.16 12.24
N LEU A 140 4.56 -27.88 12.44
CA LEU A 140 5.68 -27.41 13.25
C LEU A 140 5.20 -27.07 14.65
N LYS A 141 5.75 -27.77 15.66
CA LYS A 141 5.43 -27.52 17.07
C LYS A 141 5.88 -26.12 17.52
N ASP A 142 7.04 -25.70 17.03
CA ASP A 142 7.65 -24.40 17.30
C ASP A 142 7.92 -23.66 15.98
N GLN A 143 7.84 -22.33 16.01
CA GLN A 143 8.23 -21.49 14.86
C GLN A 143 9.76 -21.58 14.62
N PRO A 144 10.23 -21.43 13.37
CA PRO A 144 11.64 -21.15 13.10
C PRO A 144 12.06 -19.88 13.86
N LYS A 145 13.18 -19.95 14.60
CA LYS A 145 13.61 -18.85 15.47
C LYS A 145 14.46 -17.84 14.74
N SER A 146 15.24 -18.27 13.74
CA SER A 146 16.07 -17.39 12.93
C SER A 146 15.92 -17.65 11.44
N PHE A 147 16.45 -16.74 10.60
CA PHE A 147 16.51 -16.96 9.16
C PHE A 147 17.33 -18.23 8.81
N GLU A 148 18.41 -18.51 9.54
CA GLU A 148 19.24 -19.70 9.33
C GLU A 148 18.49 -21.01 9.58
N ASP A 149 17.53 -21.04 10.51
CA ASP A 149 16.70 -22.24 10.75
C ASP A 149 15.93 -22.65 9.48
N LEU A 150 15.60 -21.68 8.61
CA LEU A 150 14.91 -21.93 7.34
C LEU A 150 15.79 -22.66 6.32
N LEU A 151 17.11 -22.76 6.55
CA LEU A 151 18.05 -23.51 5.70
C LEU A 151 18.11 -25.00 6.06
N ASP A 152 17.49 -25.42 7.16
CA ASP A 152 17.45 -26.83 7.58
C ASP A 152 16.87 -27.73 6.46
N PRO A 153 17.51 -28.86 6.10
CA PRO A 153 17.02 -29.76 5.06
C PRO A 153 15.60 -30.29 5.25
N LYS A 154 15.04 -30.26 6.47
CA LYS A 154 13.63 -30.61 6.71
C LYS A 154 12.65 -29.69 5.96
N PHE A 155 13.11 -28.51 5.57
CA PHE A 155 12.35 -27.53 4.81
C PHE A 155 12.48 -27.69 3.29
N LYS A 156 13.21 -28.70 2.79
CA LYS A 156 13.40 -28.92 1.35
C LYS A 156 12.07 -29.08 0.62
N GLY A 157 11.75 -28.13 -0.27
CA GLY A 157 10.48 -28.10 -1.01
C GLY A 157 9.26 -27.80 -0.11
N LYS A 158 9.48 -27.16 1.04
CA LYS A 158 8.46 -26.83 2.05
C LYS A 158 8.45 -25.34 2.40
N ILE A 159 9.27 -24.53 1.75
CA ILE A 159 9.23 -23.07 1.90
C ILE A 159 8.84 -22.48 0.56
N GLN A 160 8.04 -21.42 0.58
CA GLN A 160 7.86 -20.60 -0.61
C GLN A 160 7.70 -19.14 -0.24
N TYR A 161 8.40 -18.25 -0.94
CA TYR A 161 8.12 -16.83 -0.89
C TYR A 161 7.76 -16.32 -2.29
N SER A 162 6.94 -15.26 -2.35
CA SER A 162 6.55 -14.64 -3.62
C SER A 162 7.71 -13.94 -4.31
N THR A 163 7.64 -13.81 -5.64
CA THR A 163 8.76 -13.36 -6.48
C THR A 163 9.04 -11.85 -6.30
N PRO A 164 10.25 -11.43 -5.89
CA PRO A 164 10.64 -10.02 -5.84
C PRO A 164 10.45 -9.29 -7.18
N GLY A 165 10.03 -8.03 -7.14
CA GLY A 165 9.73 -7.22 -8.32
C GLY A 165 8.40 -7.54 -9.03
N GLN A 166 7.82 -8.72 -8.79
CA GLN A 166 6.47 -9.07 -9.27
C GLN A 166 5.41 -8.93 -8.18
N ALA A 167 5.72 -9.41 -6.96
CA ALA A 167 4.89 -9.27 -5.77
C ALA A 167 5.52 -8.29 -4.76
N GLY A 168 4.70 -7.45 -4.14
CA GLY A 168 5.13 -6.50 -3.11
C GLY A 168 5.84 -7.20 -1.95
N ASP A 169 5.20 -8.20 -1.35
CA ASP A 169 5.77 -8.93 -0.20
C ASP A 169 6.99 -9.77 -0.58
N GLY A 170 7.10 -10.19 -1.83
CA GLY A 170 8.30 -10.86 -2.34
C GLY A 170 9.50 -9.91 -2.33
N THR A 171 9.26 -8.68 -2.79
CA THR A 171 10.26 -7.59 -2.69
C THR A 171 10.58 -7.29 -1.24
N ALA A 172 9.57 -7.33 -0.36
CA ALA A 172 9.76 -7.11 1.07
C ALA A 172 10.66 -8.17 1.72
N VAL A 173 10.52 -9.45 1.35
CA VAL A 173 11.42 -10.53 1.81
C VAL A 173 12.87 -10.24 1.45
N MET A 174 13.14 -9.81 0.22
CA MET A 174 14.50 -9.49 -0.22
C MET A 174 15.10 -8.34 0.61
N ILE A 175 14.33 -7.27 0.83
CA ILE A 175 14.73 -6.11 1.63
C ILE A 175 14.96 -6.49 3.10
N GLU A 176 14.06 -7.28 3.69
CA GLU A 176 14.17 -7.75 5.07
C GLU A 176 15.40 -8.64 5.25
N VAL A 177 15.67 -9.54 4.31
CA VAL A 177 16.87 -10.38 4.36
C VAL A 177 18.14 -9.52 4.27
N PHE A 178 18.18 -8.49 3.43
CA PHE A 178 19.33 -7.59 3.40
C PHE A 178 19.57 -6.91 4.75
N HIS A 179 18.49 -6.49 5.43
CA HIS A 179 18.57 -5.93 6.77
C HIS A 179 19.05 -6.95 7.81
N ALA A 180 18.39 -8.11 7.86
CA ALA A 180 18.65 -9.18 8.82
C ALA A 180 20.10 -9.70 8.77
N PHE A 181 20.72 -9.68 7.59
CA PHE A 181 22.12 -10.09 7.37
C PHE A 181 23.12 -8.92 7.30
N GLY A 182 22.65 -7.67 7.48
CA GLY A 182 23.51 -6.49 7.55
C GLY A 182 24.08 -6.00 6.22
N GLY A 183 23.49 -6.39 5.08
CA GLY A 183 23.89 -5.93 3.76
C GLY A 183 23.41 -6.84 2.63
N LYS A 184 23.45 -6.31 1.40
CA LYS A 184 22.97 -7.02 0.20
C LYS A 184 23.74 -8.29 -0.10
N ASP A 185 25.08 -8.26 -0.05
CA ASP A 185 25.91 -9.42 -0.39
C ASP A 185 25.59 -10.63 0.50
N ALA A 186 25.59 -10.42 1.82
CA ALA A 186 25.25 -11.45 2.79
C ALA A 186 23.79 -11.94 2.65
N GLY A 187 22.87 -11.02 2.34
CA GLY A 187 21.48 -11.39 2.11
C GLY A 187 21.25 -12.17 0.81
N PHE A 188 21.94 -11.82 -0.28
CA PHE A 188 21.92 -12.62 -1.51
C PHE A 188 22.53 -14.00 -1.31
N ASP A 189 23.62 -14.11 -0.54
CA ASP A 189 24.20 -15.39 -0.16
C ASP A 189 23.22 -16.25 0.65
N PHE A 190 22.43 -15.63 1.53
CA PHE A 190 21.35 -16.32 2.23
C PHE A 190 20.24 -16.78 1.28
N LEU A 191 19.71 -15.90 0.42
CA LEU A 191 18.63 -16.24 -0.53
C LEU A 191 19.05 -17.36 -1.48
N LYS A 192 20.31 -17.36 -1.92
CA LYS A 192 20.89 -18.46 -2.72
C LYS A 192 20.86 -19.79 -1.98
N LYS A 193 21.17 -19.82 -0.69
CA LYS A 193 21.09 -21.03 0.14
C LYS A 193 19.64 -21.45 0.38
N LEU A 194 18.77 -20.48 0.68
CA LEU A 194 17.34 -20.72 0.91
C LEU A 194 16.66 -21.32 -0.31
N GLN A 195 17.15 -21.01 -1.51
CA GLN A 195 16.61 -21.56 -2.76
C GLN A 195 16.63 -23.10 -2.81
N ALA A 196 17.55 -23.75 -2.10
CA ALA A 196 17.54 -25.22 -1.98
C ALA A 196 16.27 -25.77 -1.29
N ASN A 197 15.61 -24.93 -0.47
CA ASN A 197 14.37 -25.24 0.24
C ASN A 197 13.13 -24.61 -0.40
N ASN A 198 13.31 -23.56 -1.21
CA ASN A 198 12.24 -22.85 -1.90
C ASN A 198 11.59 -23.73 -2.99
N VAL A 199 10.27 -23.74 -3.07
CA VAL A 199 9.50 -24.45 -4.11
C VAL A 199 9.66 -23.78 -5.48
N GLY A 200 9.85 -22.46 -5.52
CA GLY A 200 10.04 -21.70 -6.76
C GLY A 200 9.19 -20.43 -6.82
N PRO A 201 9.13 -19.77 -7.99
CA PRO A 201 8.52 -18.45 -8.13
C PRO A 201 7.02 -18.47 -7.88
N SER A 202 6.51 -17.36 -7.33
CA SER A 202 5.08 -17.13 -7.17
C SER A 202 4.75 -15.65 -7.41
N ALA A 203 3.95 -15.37 -8.44
CA ALA A 203 3.53 -14.01 -8.78
C ALA A 203 2.55 -13.36 -7.75
N SER A 204 2.06 -14.13 -6.77
CA SER A 204 1.13 -13.65 -5.74
C SER A 204 1.42 -14.30 -4.40
N THR A 205 1.38 -13.52 -3.33
CA THR A 205 1.66 -13.99 -1.96
C THR A 205 0.45 -14.65 -1.31
N GLY A 206 -0.74 -14.05 -1.38
CA GLY A 206 -1.90 -14.50 -0.61
C GLY A 206 -2.39 -15.93 -0.88
N LYS A 207 -2.08 -16.49 -2.06
CA LYS A 207 -2.39 -17.91 -2.36
C LYS A 207 -1.52 -18.90 -1.58
N LEU A 208 -0.35 -18.47 -1.10
CA LEU A 208 0.60 -19.33 -0.37
C LEU A 208 0.03 -19.75 0.98
N THR A 209 -0.81 -18.93 1.60
CA THR A 209 -1.41 -19.19 2.91
C THR A 209 -2.25 -20.45 2.96
N ALA A 210 -3.04 -20.72 1.92
CA ALA A 210 -3.81 -21.95 1.84
C ALA A 210 -2.91 -23.20 1.71
N LEU A 211 -1.77 -23.07 1.03
CA LEU A 211 -0.78 -24.15 0.90
C LEU A 211 -0.08 -24.42 2.23
N VAL A 212 0.25 -23.35 2.98
CA VAL A 212 0.77 -23.48 4.35
C VAL A 212 -0.28 -24.14 5.24
N ASN A 213 -1.54 -23.70 5.22
CA ASN A 213 -2.61 -24.27 6.04
C ASN A 213 -2.81 -25.78 5.82
N LYS A 214 -2.69 -26.25 4.57
CA LYS A 214 -2.78 -27.67 4.18
C LYS A 214 -1.52 -28.49 4.49
N GLY A 215 -0.41 -27.84 4.86
CA GLY A 215 0.88 -28.49 5.11
C GLY A 215 1.63 -28.90 3.83
N GLU A 216 1.18 -28.40 2.67
CA GLU A 216 1.93 -28.54 1.42
C GLU A 216 3.24 -27.75 1.52
N LEU A 217 3.12 -26.51 2.02
CA LEU A 217 4.22 -25.69 2.53
C LEU A 217 4.21 -25.70 4.06
N PHE A 218 5.37 -25.54 4.66
CA PHE A 218 5.53 -25.35 6.10
C PHE A 218 5.71 -23.88 6.46
N VAL A 219 6.33 -23.09 5.58
CA VAL A 219 6.56 -21.65 5.77
C VAL A 219 6.31 -20.90 4.47
N ALA A 220 5.71 -19.72 4.56
CA ALA A 220 5.65 -18.75 3.47
C ALA A 220 5.78 -17.30 3.96
N ASN A 221 6.04 -16.36 3.05
CA ASN A 221 5.98 -14.93 3.38
C ASN A 221 4.54 -14.39 3.32
N GLY A 222 4.34 -13.19 3.83
CA GLY A 222 3.14 -12.40 3.65
C GLY A 222 3.26 -11.01 4.25
N ASP A 223 2.11 -10.43 4.53
CA ASP A 223 1.96 -9.19 5.28
C ASP A 223 0.91 -9.39 6.39
N LEU A 224 1.05 -8.60 7.45
CA LEU A 224 0.32 -8.76 8.69
C LEU A 224 -1.18 -8.61 8.48
N GLN A 225 -1.61 -7.62 7.70
CA GLN A 225 -3.01 -7.37 7.39
C GLN A 225 -3.66 -8.59 6.73
N MET A 226 -3.07 -9.05 5.63
CA MET A 226 -3.55 -10.20 4.86
C MET A 226 -3.58 -11.47 5.73
N ASN A 227 -2.47 -11.77 6.41
CA ASN A 227 -2.35 -13.01 7.16
C ASN A 227 -3.25 -13.05 8.39
N VAL A 228 -3.48 -11.91 9.04
CA VAL A 228 -4.47 -11.80 10.13
C VAL A 228 -5.87 -12.12 9.62
N ASP A 229 -6.29 -11.55 8.49
CA ASP A 229 -7.59 -11.85 7.91
C ASP A 229 -7.71 -13.35 7.55
N GLN A 230 -6.69 -13.88 6.87
CA GLN A 230 -6.69 -15.25 6.38
C GLN A 230 -6.68 -16.30 7.49
N THR A 231 -6.29 -15.97 8.74
CA THR A 231 -6.44 -16.90 9.88
C THR A 231 -7.88 -17.36 10.11
N LYS A 232 -8.88 -16.58 9.67
CA LYS A 232 -10.31 -16.94 9.78
C LYS A 232 -10.66 -18.22 9.01
N GLN A 233 -10.01 -18.43 7.87
CA GLN A 233 -10.25 -19.58 6.98
C GLN A 233 -9.10 -20.60 6.99
N ASN A 234 -7.97 -20.24 7.61
CA ASN A 234 -6.74 -21.03 7.63
C ASN A 234 -6.29 -21.29 9.08
N PRO A 235 -6.99 -22.15 9.84
CA PRO A 235 -6.79 -22.29 11.28
C PRO A 235 -5.41 -22.88 11.68
N ASN A 236 -4.68 -23.46 10.74
CA ASN A 236 -3.36 -24.05 11.02
C ASN A 236 -2.21 -23.05 10.85
N ILE A 237 -2.44 -21.87 10.27
CA ILE A 237 -1.35 -20.90 10.08
C ILE A 237 -1.08 -20.12 11.37
N ARG A 238 0.17 -19.73 11.56
CA ARG A 238 0.62 -18.84 12.63
C ARG A 238 1.59 -17.83 12.04
N ILE A 239 1.48 -16.59 12.47
CA ILE A 239 2.30 -15.46 12.01
C ILE A 239 3.55 -15.37 12.87
N PHE A 240 4.72 -15.12 12.27
CA PHE A 240 5.98 -14.96 12.96
C PHE A 240 6.99 -14.12 12.17
N TRP A 241 8.05 -13.69 12.87
CA TRP A 241 9.22 -13.03 12.29
C TRP A 241 10.48 -13.78 12.71
N PRO A 242 11.22 -14.38 11.76
CA PRO A 242 12.50 -15.01 12.07
C PRO A 242 13.52 -13.94 12.52
N ALA A 243 14.34 -14.28 13.52
CA ALA A 243 15.42 -13.40 13.95
C ALA A 243 16.55 -13.31 12.90
N GLY A 244 17.01 -12.09 12.65
CA GLY A 244 18.31 -11.82 12.04
C GLY A 244 19.39 -11.63 13.11
N LYS A 245 20.50 -10.96 12.72
CA LYS A 245 21.63 -10.68 13.63
C LYS A 245 21.26 -9.85 14.88
N ASP A 246 20.26 -8.97 14.75
CA ASP A 246 19.83 -8.02 15.79
C ASP A 246 18.48 -8.41 16.42
N GLY A 247 18.04 -9.67 16.21
CA GLY A 247 16.74 -10.17 16.66
C GLY A 247 15.67 -10.18 15.56
N PRO A 248 14.40 -10.50 15.90
CA PRO A 248 13.28 -10.42 14.97
C PRO A 248 13.05 -8.98 14.50
N SER A 249 12.83 -8.81 13.20
CA SER A 249 12.57 -7.51 12.60
C SER A 249 11.47 -7.54 11.55
N THR A 250 10.90 -6.37 11.31
CA THR A 250 9.98 -6.08 10.22
C THR A 250 10.10 -4.61 9.86
N PHE A 251 9.46 -4.18 8.78
CA PHE A 251 9.34 -2.77 8.45
C PHE A 251 7.94 -2.46 7.93
N ALA A 252 7.59 -1.17 8.00
CA ALA A 252 6.31 -0.71 7.53
C ALA A 252 6.22 -0.75 5.98
N LEU A 253 5.17 -1.39 5.49
CA LEU A 253 4.68 -1.36 4.11
C LEU A 253 3.36 -0.60 4.06
N PRO A 254 3.33 0.70 4.38
CA PRO A 254 2.06 1.40 4.47
C PRO A 254 1.47 1.60 3.07
N TYR A 255 0.14 1.61 3.03
CA TYR A 255 -0.58 2.24 1.92
C TYR A 255 -0.28 3.72 1.98
N TYR A 256 0.35 4.29 0.95
CA TYR A 256 0.55 5.72 0.82
C TYR A 256 -0.48 6.31 -0.12
N VAL A 257 -1.02 7.47 0.22
CA VAL A 257 -1.96 8.23 -0.60
C VAL A 257 -1.30 9.51 -1.13
N GLY A 258 -1.53 9.83 -2.39
CA GLY A 258 -1.08 11.06 -3.05
C GLY A 258 -2.13 11.61 -4.01
N LEU A 259 -2.09 12.93 -4.24
CA LEU A 259 -2.95 13.60 -5.21
C LEU A 259 -2.29 13.54 -6.59
N VAL A 260 -3.02 13.04 -7.59
CA VAL A 260 -2.50 12.87 -8.96
C VAL A 260 -2.28 14.23 -9.61
N LYS A 261 -1.12 14.43 -10.26
CA LYS A 261 -0.82 15.66 -11.00
C LYS A 261 -1.72 15.77 -12.22
N GLY A 262 -2.37 16.91 -12.38
CA GLY A 262 -3.34 17.11 -13.47
C GLY A 262 -4.64 16.33 -13.28
N ALA A 263 -4.96 15.92 -12.05
CA ALA A 263 -6.22 15.29 -11.67
C ALA A 263 -7.43 16.02 -12.29
N PRO A 264 -8.38 15.30 -12.92
CA PRO A 264 -9.55 15.91 -13.54
C PRO A 264 -10.47 16.61 -12.53
N ASP A 265 -10.50 16.16 -11.27
CA ASP A 265 -11.19 16.81 -10.15
C ASP A 265 -10.31 16.81 -8.88
N ALA A 266 -9.24 17.61 -8.93
CA ALA A 266 -8.29 17.75 -7.82
C ALA A 266 -8.96 18.17 -6.49
N GLU A 267 -10.03 18.96 -6.53
CA GLU A 267 -10.73 19.41 -5.32
C GLU A 267 -11.50 18.27 -4.65
N ASN A 268 -12.17 17.41 -5.41
CA ASN A 268 -12.78 16.22 -4.84
C ASN A 268 -11.74 15.20 -4.39
N GLY A 269 -10.59 15.11 -5.10
CA GLY A 269 -9.44 14.32 -4.67
C GLY A 269 -8.94 14.72 -3.29
N LYS A 270 -8.72 16.02 -3.05
CA LYS A 270 -8.32 16.56 -1.73
C LYS A 270 -9.34 16.22 -0.64
N LYS A 271 -10.63 16.41 -0.90
CA LYS A 271 -11.70 16.06 0.05
C LYS A 271 -11.69 14.58 0.41
N LEU A 272 -11.48 13.70 -0.57
CA LEU A 272 -11.40 12.26 -0.31
C LEU A 272 -10.17 11.92 0.54
N ILE A 273 -9.00 12.50 0.23
CA ILE A 273 -7.78 12.28 1.01
C ILE A 273 -7.98 12.76 2.47
N ASP A 274 -8.52 13.95 2.67
CA ASP A 274 -8.83 14.48 4.02
C ASP A 274 -9.83 13.59 4.76
N PHE A 275 -10.84 13.08 4.07
CA PHE A 275 -11.85 12.20 4.65
C PHE A 275 -11.23 10.88 5.13
N LEU A 276 -10.42 10.23 4.28
CA LEU A 276 -9.75 8.96 4.60
C LEU A 276 -8.69 9.11 5.71
N LEU A 277 -8.10 10.30 5.87
CA LEU A 277 -7.17 10.67 6.94
C LEU A 277 -7.86 11.35 8.14
N SER A 278 -9.18 11.46 8.13
CA SER A 278 -9.92 11.99 9.27
C SER A 278 -9.77 11.07 10.48
N LYS A 279 -9.87 11.65 11.68
CA LYS A 279 -9.83 10.87 12.93
C LYS A 279 -10.91 9.79 12.95
N GLU A 280 -12.10 10.08 12.41
CA GLU A 280 -13.22 9.15 12.33
C GLU A 280 -12.90 7.94 11.44
N ALA A 281 -12.45 8.18 10.19
CA ALA A 281 -12.06 7.11 9.28
C ALA A 281 -10.91 6.27 9.85
N GLN A 282 -9.88 6.93 10.37
CA GLN A 282 -8.69 6.28 10.95
C GLN A 282 -9.02 5.43 12.18
N SER A 283 -10.06 5.79 12.96
CA SER A 283 -10.50 5.00 14.12
C SER A 283 -11.12 3.64 13.76
N THR A 284 -11.40 3.40 12.47
CA THR A 284 -11.97 2.13 11.99
C THR A 284 -10.96 1.22 11.28
N VAL A 285 -9.71 1.70 11.09
CA VAL A 285 -8.67 0.98 10.32
C VAL A 285 -8.39 -0.40 10.92
N THR A 286 -8.16 -0.48 12.23
CA THR A 286 -7.86 -1.74 12.92
C THR A 286 -8.99 -2.76 12.87
N SER A 287 -10.23 -2.31 13.09
CA SER A 287 -11.39 -3.20 13.21
C SER A 287 -11.94 -3.68 11.86
N VAL A 288 -11.67 -2.94 10.78
CA VAL A 288 -12.21 -3.24 9.45
C VAL A 288 -11.10 -3.57 8.45
N ALA A 289 -10.10 -2.70 8.30
CA ALA A 289 -9.00 -2.93 7.37
C ALA A 289 -7.98 -3.95 7.91
N LEU A 290 -7.91 -4.16 9.24
CA LEU A 290 -6.90 -5.01 9.89
C LEU A 290 -5.46 -4.51 9.74
N GLY A 291 -5.27 -3.25 9.31
CA GLY A 291 -4.01 -2.53 9.40
C GLY A 291 -3.91 -1.69 10.68
N LEU A 292 -2.91 -0.83 10.79
CA LEU A 292 -2.78 0.16 11.88
C LEU A 292 -3.03 1.59 11.38
N PRO A 293 -3.71 2.45 12.17
CA PRO A 293 -3.88 3.86 11.81
C PRO A 293 -2.52 4.57 11.77
N VAL A 294 -2.44 5.62 10.95
CA VAL A 294 -1.23 6.45 10.79
C VAL A 294 -1.22 7.66 11.71
N ARG A 295 -2.37 8.00 12.28
CA ARG A 295 -2.57 9.15 13.16
C ARG A 295 -2.16 8.82 14.60
N LYS A 296 -1.25 9.62 15.17
CA LYS A 296 -0.84 9.50 16.59
C LYS A 296 -1.96 9.78 17.58
N ASP A 297 -2.98 10.52 17.17
CA ASP A 297 -4.15 10.85 17.99
C ASP A 297 -5.29 9.82 17.87
N VAL A 298 -5.03 8.68 17.23
CA VAL A 298 -5.92 7.51 17.16
C VAL A 298 -5.23 6.32 17.82
N THR A 299 -5.75 5.90 18.97
CA THR A 299 -5.25 4.73 19.68
C THR A 299 -5.99 3.47 19.20
N PRO A 300 -5.29 2.42 18.73
CA PRO A 300 -5.90 1.15 18.30
C PRO A 300 -6.35 0.31 19.51
N SER A 301 -7.43 0.74 20.17
CA SER A 301 -7.93 0.17 21.43
C SER A 301 -8.99 -0.92 21.29
N ASP A 302 -9.47 -1.19 20.07
CA ASP A 302 -10.34 -2.34 19.79
C ASP A 302 -9.55 -3.66 19.87
N GLU A 303 -10.26 -4.80 19.86
CA GLU A 303 -9.64 -6.11 20.01
C GLU A 303 -8.69 -6.48 18.86
N ALA A 304 -8.98 -6.06 17.62
CA ALA A 304 -8.08 -6.28 16.50
C ALA A 304 -6.82 -5.43 16.65
N GLY A 305 -6.98 -4.15 17.03
CA GLY A 305 -5.87 -3.24 17.33
C GLY A 305 -4.93 -3.77 18.42
N LYS A 306 -5.47 -4.18 19.58
CA LYS A 306 -4.69 -4.79 20.67
C LYS A 306 -3.94 -6.04 20.21
N ARG A 307 -4.59 -6.89 19.39
CA ARG A 307 -3.99 -8.10 18.85
C ARG A 307 -2.82 -7.78 17.92
N LEU A 308 -2.99 -6.83 17.01
CA LEU A 308 -1.94 -6.39 16.08
C LEU A 308 -0.73 -5.81 16.81
N VAL A 309 -0.97 -4.93 17.79
CA VAL A 309 0.10 -4.36 18.64
C VAL A 309 0.86 -5.48 19.36
N LYS A 310 0.13 -6.41 19.99
CA LYS A 310 0.74 -7.55 20.69
C LYS A 310 1.54 -8.47 19.76
N MET A 311 1.13 -8.63 18.50
CA MET A 311 1.89 -9.43 17.53
C MET A 311 3.26 -8.82 17.21
N LEU A 312 3.38 -7.49 17.28
CA LEU A 312 4.63 -6.77 17.04
C LEU A 312 5.47 -6.62 18.32
N ASP A 313 4.99 -7.05 19.49
CA ASP A 313 5.76 -7.01 20.74
C ASP A 313 7.05 -7.82 20.59
N GLY A 314 8.20 -7.17 20.78
CA GLY A 314 9.53 -7.79 20.65
C GLY A 314 10.03 -7.95 19.21
N VAL A 315 9.30 -7.42 18.21
CA VAL A 315 9.76 -7.32 16.82
C VAL A 315 10.28 -5.90 16.58
N ASN A 316 11.53 -5.79 16.13
CA ASN A 316 12.12 -4.50 15.80
C ASN A 316 11.53 -3.96 14.49
N VAL A 317 10.80 -2.83 14.57
CA VAL A 317 10.27 -2.15 13.39
C VAL A 317 11.31 -1.16 12.86
N TRP A 318 11.88 -1.43 11.70
CA TRP A 318 12.84 -0.55 11.03
C TRP A 318 12.21 0.15 9.82
N THR A 319 12.95 1.08 9.22
CA THR A 319 12.49 1.84 8.04
C THR A 319 13.53 1.73 6.92
N PRO A 320 13.17 1.15 5.77
CA PRO A 320 14.03 1.17 4.58
C PRO A 320 14.23 2.59 4.08
N ASP A 321 15.43 2.88 3.56
CA ASP A 321 15.62 4.04 2.70
C ASP A 321 14.94 3.75 1.36
N TRP A 322 13.68 4.14 1.24
CA TRP A 322 12.87 3.87 0.05
C TRP A 322 13.41 4.53 -1.22
N ALA A 323 14.16 5.64 -1.10
CA ALA A 323 14.80 6.26 -2.25
C ALA A 323 15.97 5.39 -2.76
N GLN A 324 16.77 4.86 -1.83
CA GLN A 324 17.85 3.93 -2.17
C GLN A 324 17.29 2.60 -2.68
N VAL A 325 16.23 2.05 -2.06
CA VAL A 325 15.53 0.85 -2.54
C VAL A 325 15.03 1.05 -3.96
N LEU A 326 14.35 2.16 -4.26
CA LEU A 326 13.84 2.44 -5.60
C LEU A 326 14.96 2.50 -6.64
N LYS A 327 16.07 3.19 -6.30
CA LYS A 327 17.23 3.33 -7.18
C LYS A 327 17.85 1.97 -7.54
N ASP A 328 17.92 1.07 -6.57
CA ASP A 328 18.61 -0.20 -6.75
C ASP A 328 17.69 -1.35 -7.17
N LEU A 329 16.36 -1.20 -7.02
CA LEU A 329 15.39 -2.29 -7.14
C LEU A 329 15.57 -3.12 -8.41
N GLN A 330 15.75 -2.48 -9.57
CA GLN A 330 15.92 -3.20 -10.83
C GLN A 330 17.18 -4.06 -10.83
N ALA A 331 18.30 -3.53 -10.34
CA ALA A 331 19.56 -4.25 -10.24
C ALA A 331 19.50 -5.37 -9.19
N ASP A 332 18.85 -5.09 -8.05
CA ASP A 332 18.70 -6.07 -6.96
C ASP A 332 17.81 -7.24 -7.39
N VAL A 333 16.69 -6.97 -8.09
CA VAL A 333 15.82 -8.02 -8.65
C VAL A 333 16.55 -8.83 -9.72
N ALA A 334 17.32 -8.17 -10.61
CA ALA A 334 18.13 -8.88 -11.59
C ALA A 334 19.19 -9.78 -10.92
N LYS A 335 19.84 -9.29 -9.87
CA LYS A 335 20.81 -10.08 -9.10
C LYS A 335 20.13 -11.22 -8.34
N TRP A 336 18.93 -11.00 -7.79
CA TRP A 336 18.12 -12.03 -7.17
C TRP A 336 17.83 -13.19 -8.14
N HIS A 337 17.44 -12.89 -9.37
CA HIS A 337 17.25 -13.89 -10.43
C HIS A 337 18.55 -14.67 -10.71
N GLU A 338 19.68 -13.96 -10.85
CA GLU A 338 20.99 -14.59 -11.08
C GLU A 338 21.39 -15.55 -9.94
N VAL A 339 21.25 -15.14 -8.67
CA VAL A 339 21.72 -15.94 -7.54
C VAL A 339 20.79 -17.11 -7.17
N THR A 340 19.48 -16.97 -7.44
CA THR A 340 18.48 -18.01 -7.17
C THR A 340 18.22 -18.92 -8.37
N GLY A 341 18.68 -18.55 -9.57
CA GLY A 341 18.38 -19.26 -10.80
C GLY A 341 16.89 -19.28 -11.16
N SER A 342 16.12 -18.30 -10.66
CA SER A 342 14.68 -18.13 -10.91
C SER A 342 14.40 -17.30 -12.15
#